data_AF-X1CBJ6-F1
#
_entry.id   AF-X1CBJ6-F1
#
_cell.length_a   1.000
_cell.length_b   1.000
_cell.length_c   1.000
_cell.angle_alpha   90.00
_cell.angle_beta   90.00
_cell.angle_gamma   90.00
#
_symmetry.space_group_name_H-M   'P 1'
#
loop_
_entity.id
_entity.type
_entity.pdbx_description
1 polymer ?
#
loop_
_entity_poly.entity_id
_entity_poly.type
_entity_poly.pdbx_seq_one_letter_code
_entity_poly.pdbx_strand_id
1 'polypeptide(L)'
;SAQTRTTQIGGLALVWQQLSHAFTGARRVTIPITIAVILALTVSLALPGALNIFSPTPVMAVKCTLSILSGSTEFQSPESDTWQEGTDGTTLETGSQVRTAPDSHALLTFYEGSTIKLEPNTRIEIQQVEYAGEQSTIILKQWLGRTWSRVVKMVDPGSH
;
A
#
# COMPACT_ATOMS: atom_id res chain seq x y z
N SER A 1 -25.35 -0.44 -86.49
CA SER A 1 -26.45 -0.95 -85.65
C SER A 1 -25.87 -1.58 -84.39
N ALA A 2 -26.38 -1.17 -83.21
CA ALA A 2 -26.27 -1.78 -81.88
C ALA A 2 -24.84 -2.04 -81.33
N GLN A 3 -24.27 -1.16 -80.50
CA GLN A 3 -24.55 -0.86 -79.08
C GLN A 3 -23.95 -1.88 -78.10
N THR A 4 -23.02 -1.33 -77.32
CA THR A 4 -21.94 -1.90 -76.52
C THR A 4 -22.42 -2.52 -75.22
N ARG A 5 -21.86 -3.69 -74.87
CA ARG A 5 -21.97 -4.32 -73.54
C ARG A 5 -20.96 -3.67 -72.60
N THR A 6 -21.42 -3.15 -71.46
CA THR A 6 -20.56 -2.66 -70.37
C THR A 6 -20.84 -3.45 -69.10
N THR A 7 -19.78 -4.10 -68.63
CA THR A 7 -19.34 -4.51 -67.29
C THR A 7 -20.11 -3.94 -66.09
N GLN A 8 -20.43 -4.78 -65.09
CA GLN A 8 -20.39 -4.32 -63.69
C GLN A 8 -20.07 -5.46 -62.69
N ILE A 9 -18.87 -5.33 -62.15
CA ILE A 9 -18.28 -5.95 -60.95
C ILE A 9 -19.22 -5.61 -59.76
N GLY A 10 -19.64 -6.47 -58.83
CA GLY A 10 -19.00 -7.65 -58.25
C GLY A 10 -19.04 -7.54 -56.71
N GLY A 11 -20.23 -7.58 -56.12
CA GLY A 11 -20.52 -8.39 -54.92
C GLY A 11 -20.12 -7.96 -53.50
N LEU A 12 -19.28 -6.95 -53.23
CA LEU A 12 -18.85 -6.66 -51.84
C LEU A 12 -19.13 -5.26 -51.28
N ALA A 13 -19.78 -4.37 -52.05
CA ALA A 13 -20.20 -3.04 -51.58
C ALA A 13 -21.62 -3.01 -50.97
N LEU A 14 -22.36 -4.12 -51.04
CA LEU A 14 -23.80 -4.17 -50.78
C LEU A 14 -24.20 -4.37 -49.31
N VAL A 15 -23.24 -4.55 -48.40
CA VAL A 15 -23.52 -4.63 -46.95
C VAL A 15 -23.40 -3.27 -46.26
N TRP A 16 -22.75 -2.29 -46.88
CA TRP A 16 -22.49 -0.99 -46.27
C TRP A 16 -23.45 0.14 -46.66
N GLN A 17 -24.45 -0.12 -47.51
CA GLN A 17 -25.46 0.89 -47.91
C GLN A 17 -26.86 0.66 -47.33
N GLN A 18 -27.03 -0.30 -46.42
CA GLN A 18 -28.34 -0.58 -45.78
C GLN A 18 -28.51 0.04 -44.39
N LEU A 19 -27.57 0.87 -43.95
CA LEU A 19 -27.64 1.60 -42.68
C LEU A 19 -27.44 3.12 -42.85
N SER A 20 -27.96 3.68 -43.94
CA SER A 20 -28.09 5.13 -44.06
C SER A 20 -29.48 5.50 -44.55
N HIS A 21 -30.16 6.31 -43.75
CA HIS A 21 -31.37 7.09 -44.05
C HIS A 21 -32.73 6.48 -43.66
N ALA A 22 -32.88 6.17 -42.37
CA ALA A 22 -34.14 6.48 -41.70
C ALA A 22 -34.14 7.97 -41.27
N PHE A 23 -34.60 8.81 -42.20
CA PHE A 23 -35.51 9.92 -41.97
C PHE A 23 -35.26 10.86 -40.76
N THR A 24 -34.58 11.97 -41.07
CA THR A 24 -34.95 13.36 -40.76
C THR A 24 -36.08 13.61 -39.73
N GLY A 25 -35.72 14.30 -38.64
CA GLY A 25 -36.49 15.46 -38.17
C GLY A 25 -37.15 15.38 -36.80
N ALA A 26 -36.39 15.60 -35.72
CA ALA A 26 -36.85 16.34 -34.54
C ALA A 26 -35.70 16.63 -33.55
N ARG A 27 -35.18 17.86 -33.66
CA ARG A 27 -34.76 18.76 -32.57
C ARG A 27 -34.42 18.14 -31.18
N ARG A 28 -33.15 18.32 -30.80
CA ARG A 28 -32.69 18.74 -29.45
C ARG A 28 -32.72 17.76 -28.26
N VAL A 29 -32.38 16.46 -28.42
CA VAL A 29 -32.25 15.56 -27.24
C VAL A 29 -31.03 14.63 -27.26
N THR A 30 -30.07 14.78 -28.17
CA THR A 30 -28.89 13.88 -28.23
C THR A 30 -27.66 14.40 -27.46
N ILE A 31 -27.62 15.69 -27.13
CA ILE A 31 -26.51 16.31 -26.37
C ILE A 31 -26.50 15.98 -24.85
N PRO A 32 -27.64 15.82 -24.13
CA PRO A 32 -27.56 15.64 -22.68
C PRO A 32 -27.05 14.26 -22.27
N ILE A 33 -27.18 13.23 -23.13
CA ILE A 33 -26.82 11.86 -22.78
C ILE A 33 -25.29 11.66 -22.79
N THR A 34 -24.58 12.20 -23.79
CA THR A 34 -23.11 12.13 -23.83
C THR A 34 -22.47 12.96 -22.71
N ILE A 35 -23.03 14.13 -22.39
CA ILE A 35 -22.57 14.94 -21.25
C ILE A 35 -22.82 14.21 -19.94
N ALA A 36 -23.99 13.59 -19.73
CA ALA A 36 -24.29 12.86 -18.50
C ALA A 36 -23.37 11.64 -18.30
N VAL A 37 -23.03 10.92 -19.38
CA VAL A 37 -22.12 9.76 -19.31
C VAL A 37 -20.67 10.18 -19.02
N ILE A 38 -20.20 11.28 -19.62
CA ILE A 38 -18.85 11.81 -19.35
C ILE A 38 -18.76 12.38 -17.93
N LEU A 39 -19.80 13.07 -17.45
CA LEU A 39 -19.86 13.61 -16.09
C LEU A 39 -19.92 12.48 -15.04
N ALA A 40 -20.64 11.38 -15.31
CA ALA A 40 -20.70 10.23 -14.41
C ALA A 40 -19.35 9.49 -14.32
N LEU A 41 -18.58 9.43 -15.41
CA LEU A 41 -17.25 8.82 -15.43
C LEU A 41 -16.20 9.67 -14.71
N THR A 42 -16.26 11.00 -14.84
CA THR A 42 -15.33 11.91 -14.14
C THR A 42 -15.63 12.03 -12.65
N VAL A 43 -16.90 11.94 -12.24
CA VAL A 43 -17.28 11.94 -10.82
C VAL A 43 -16.85 10.64 -10.10
N SER A 44 -16.83 9.51 -10.80
CA SER A 44 -16.33 8.24 -10.21
C SER A 44 -14.81 8.21 -10.00
N LEU A 45 -14.05 9.06 -10.71
CA LEU A 45 -12.60 9.21 -10.56
C LEU A 45 -12.22 10.43 -9.69
N ALA A 46 -13.17 10.99 -8.95
CA ALA A 46 -12.96 12.11 -8.03
C ALA A 46 -13.19 11.69 -6.56
N LEU A 47 -13.10 10.40 -6.25
CA LEU A 47 -13.01 9.91 -4.88
C LEU A 47 -11.53 9.79 -4.49
N PRO A 48 -10.94 10.79 -3.80
CA PRO A 48 -9.67 10.57 -3.10
C PRO A 48 -9.91 9.50 -2.02
N GLY A 49 -9.49 8.26 -2.28
CA GLY A 49 -9.41 7.24 -1.22
C GLY A 49 -9.81 5.81 -1.57
N ALA A 50 -10.40 5.54 -2.75
CA ALA A 50 -10.93 4.21 -3.07
C ALA A 50 -9.89 3.16 -3.54
N LEU A 51 -8.61 3.51 -3.64
CA LEU A 51 -7.53 2.60 -4.07
C LEU A 51 -6.48 2.34 -2.98
N ASN A 52 -6.89 2.28 -1.71
CA ASN A 52 -6.05 1.66 -0.68
C ASN A 52 -6.15 0.13 -0.79
N ILE A 53 -5.50 -0.44 -1.82
CA ILE A 53 -5.40 -1.90 -2.04
C ILE A 53 -4.36 -2.53 -1.08
N PHE A 54 -3.69 -1.70 -0.27
CA PHE A 54 -2.80 -2.11 0.80
C PHE A 54 -3.50 -2.00 2.16
N SER A 55 -4.53 -2.81 2.39
CA SER A 55 -4.96 -3.08 3.76
C SER A 55 -3.94 -4.06 4.34
N PRO A 56 -3.15 -3.70 5.37
CA PRO A 56 -2.34 -4.68 6.07
C PRO A 56 -3.29 -5.75 6.60
N THR A 57 -3.02 -7.02 6.29
CA THR A 57 -3.72 -8.13 6.95
C THR A 57 -3.55 -7.95 8.46
N PRO A 58 -4.60 -8.16 9.28
CA PRO A 58 -4.49 -8.07 10.72
C PRO A 58 -3.53 -9.16 11.21
N VAL A 59 -2.26 -8.81 11.31
CA VAL A 59 -1.29 -9.54 12.11
C VAL A 59 -1.74 -9.36 13.54
N MET A 60 -1.86 -10.46 14.29
CA MET A 60 -2.06 -10.36 15.73
C MET A 60 -1.05 -9.35 16.27
N ALA A 61 -1.49 -8.42 17.13
CA ALA A 61 -0.62 -7.37 17.66
C ALA A 61 0.49 -8.01 18.49
N VAL A 62 1.58 -8.37 17.82
CA VAL A 62 2.77 -8.90 18.44
C VAL A 62 3.55 -7.71 18.98
N LYS A 63 4.01 -7.87 20.22
CA LYS A 63 4.53 -6.79 21.05
C LYS A 63 6.04 -6.89 21.19
N CYS A 64 6.72 -5.75 21.19
CA CYS A 64 8.12 -5.63 21.60
C CYS A 64 8.25 -4.56 22.69
N THR A 65 9.33 -4.61 23.45
CA THR A 65 9.59 -3.67 24.53
C THR A 65 10.64 -2.66 24.10
N LEU A 66 10.32 -1.38 24.24
CA LEU A 66 11.23 -0.26 24.09
C LEU A 66 11.89 0.03 25.44
N SER A 67 13.21 -0.04 25.46
CA SER A 67 14.04 0.43 26.56
C SER A 67 14.84 1.66 26.17
N ILE A 68 14.90 2.64 27.06
CA ILE A 68 15.63 3.90 26.82
C ILE A 68 16.99 3.77 27.52
N LEU A 69 18.04 3.66 26.72
CA LEU A 69 19.40 3.53 27.25
C LEU A 69 19.95 4.89 27.68
N SER A 70 19.62 5.94 26.94
CA SER A 70 19.94 7.33 27.28
C SER A 70 19.13 8.32 26.45
N GLY A 71 18.98 9.54 26.96
CA GLY A 71 18.30 10.63 26.25
C GLY A 71 16.78 10.46 26.20
N SER A 72 16.17 10.87 25.09
CA SER A 72 14.72 10.81 24.90
C SER A 72 14.36 10.09 23.60
N THR A 73 13.22 9.41 23.64
CA THR A 73 12.65 8.68 22.52
C THR A 73 11.19 9.02 22.44
N GLU A 74 10.64 9.01 21.24
CA GLU A 74 9.20 9.12 21.04
C GLU A 74 8.73 7.95 20.21
N PHE A 75 7.48 7.56 20.42
CA PHE A 75 6.82 6.55 19.62
C PHE A 75 5.46 7.04 19.15
N GLN A 76 4.95 6.40 18.12
CA GLN A 76 3.64 6.64 17.56
C GLN A 76 2.97 5.28 17.40
N SER A 77 1.84 5.06 18.08
CA SER A 77 1.03 3.86 17.92
C SER A 77 0.36 3.80 16.54
N PRO A 78 0.08 2.62 15.98
CA PRO A 78 -0.60 2.51 14.69
C PRO A 78 -2.00 3.14 14.67
N GLU A 79 -2.67 3.16 15.82
CA GLU A 79 -4.01 3.73 16.00
C GLU A 79 -4.01 5.26 16.22
N SER A 80 -2.83 5.90 16.33
CA SER A 80 -2.69 7.31 16.66
C SER A 80 -1.82 8.06 15.64
N ASP A 81 -2.21 9.28 15.29
CA ASP A 81 -1.37 10.17 14.47
C ASP A 81 -0.44 11.08 15.31
N THR A 82 -0.38 10.86 16.62
CA THR A 82 0.39 11.69 17.54
C THR A 82 1.63 10.96 18.04
N TRP A 83 2.75 11.67 18.04
CA TRP A 83 3.98 11.23 18.70
C TRP A 83 3.83 11.42 20.20
N GLN A 84 4.18 10.38 20.94
CA GLN A 84 4.15 10.32 22.40
C GLN A 84 5.56 10.08 22.91
N GLU A 85 5.90 10.71 24.04
CA GLU A 85 7.18 10.43 24.69
C GLU A 85 7.22 8.96 25.14
N GLY A 86 8.28 8.27 24.75
CA GLY A 86 8.57 6.91 25.18
C GLY A 86 9.06 6.93 26.62
N THR A 87 8.67 5.90 27.36
CA THR A 87 9.23 5.62 28.69
C THR A 87 9.93 4.27 28.67
N ASP A 88 10.89 4.07 29.57
CA ASP A 88 11.58 2.78 29.66
C ASP A 88 10.59 1.66 29.97
N GLY A 89 10.66 0.56 29.21
CA GLY A 89 9.72 -0.56 29.30
C GLY A 89 8.42 -0.37 28.51
N THR A 90 8.29 0.70 27.71
CA THR A 90 7.11 0.92 26.86
C THR A 90 6.91 -0.27 25.93
N THR A 91 5.67 -0.78 25.87
CA THR A 91 5.33 -1.86 24.95
C THR A 91 4.85 -1.29 23.64
N LEU A 92 5.50 -1.68 22.54
CA LEU A 92 5.17 -1.29 21.18
C LEU A 92 4.54 -2.47 20.45
N GLU A 93 3.72 -2.18 19.45
CA GLU A 93 3.04 -3.16 18.62
C GLU A 93 3.40 -2.99 17.15
N THR A 94 3.11 -4.00 16.34
CA THR A 94 3.24 -3.88 14.88
C THR A 94 2.47 -2.66 14.36
N GLY A 95 3.11 -1.90 13.47
CA GLY A 95 2.68 -0.61 12.96
C GLY A 95 3.17 0.59 13.78
N SER A 96 3.73 0.36 14.97
CA SER A 96 4.31 1.45 15.76
C SER A 96 5.55 2.02 15.10
N GLN A 97 5.69 3.35 15.15
CA GLN A 97 6.91 4.06 14.76
C GLN A 97 7.67 4.50 16.00
N VAL A 98 8.99 4.51 15.91
CA VAL A 98 9.89 4.96 16.97
C VAL A 98 10.90 5.92 16.40
N ARG A 99 11.20 7.00 17.14
CA ARG A 99 12.29 7.91 16.84
C ARG A 99 13.14 8.20 18.07
N THR A 100 14.45 8.26 17.88
CA THR A 100 15.41 8.70 18.89
C THR A 100 15.80 10.15 18.64
N ALA A 101 15.85 10.96 19.69
CA ALA A 101 16.34 12.33 19.63
C ALA A 101 17.87 12.38 19.39
N PRO A 102 18.47 13.56 19.20
CA PRO A 102 19.92 13.71 19.26
C PRO A 102 20.47 13.17 20.59
N ASP A 103 21.69 12.61 20.54
CA ASP A 103 22.39 12.01 21.69
C ASP A 103 21.60 10.97 22.49
N SER A 104 20.58 10.35 21.86
CA SER A 104 19.68 9.40 22.50
C SER A 104 19.85 8.00 21.93
N HIS A 105 19.79 7.00 22.79
CA HIS A 105 19.92 5.59 22.44
C HIS A 105 18.77 4.78 23.01
N ALA A 106 18.27 3.84 22.21
CA ALA A 106 17.19 2.96 22.61
C ALA A 106 17.49 1.51 22.26
N LEU A 107 16.81 0.59 22.93
CA LEU A 107 16.88 -0.84 22.65
C LEU A 107 15.46 -1.36 22.48
N LEU A 108 15.18 -1.98 21.32
CA LEU A 108 13.99 -2.77 21.12
C LEU A 108 14.32 -4.21 21.50
N THR A 109 13.52 -4.80 22.37
CA THR A 109 13.62 -6.20 22.77
C THR A 109 12.38 -6.95 22.31
N PHE A 110 12.58 -7.98 21.48
CA PHE A 110 11.51 -8.83 20.98
C PHE A 110 11.29 -10.01 21.92
N TYR A 111 10.09 -10.61 21.88
CA TYR A 111 9.71 -11.68 22.81
C TYR A 111 10.63 -12.90 22.76
N GLU A 112 11.16 -13.24 21.59
CA GLU A 112 12.11 -14.36 21.41
C GLU A 112 13.54 -14.06 21.90
N GLY A 113 13.83 -12.81 22.26
CA GLY A 113 15.11 -12.38 22.82
C GLY A 113 16.02 -11.64 21.85
N SER A 114 15.70 -11.58 20.56
CA SER A 114 16.40 -10.66 19.65
C SER A 114 16.26 -9.22 20.11
N THR A 115 17.29 -8.44 19.82
CA THR A 115 17.34 -7.04 20.21
C THR A 115 17.83 -6.17 19.06
N ILE A 116 17.32 -4.94 19.00
CA ILE A 116 17.74 -3.95 18.01
C ILE A 116 18.02 -2.63 18.73
N LYS A 117 19.29 -2.23 18.75
CA LYS A 117 19.70 -0.95 19.28
C LYS A 117 19.48 0.14 18.24
N LEU A 118 18.83 1.23 18.65
CA LEU A 118 18.66 2.44 17.86
C LEU A 118 19.72 3.46 18.29
N GLU A 119 20.49 3.96 17.33
CA GLU A 119 21.48 5.02 17.53
C GLU A 119 20.81 6.42 17.51
N PRO A 120 21.53 7.50 17.83
CA PRO A 120 20.96 8.85 17.79
C PRO A 120 20.44 9.21 16.40
N ASN A 121 19.38 10.03 16.35
CA ASN A 121 18.74 10.44 15.11
C ASN A 121 18.33 9.24 14.25
N THR A 122 17.61 8.29 14.84
CA THR A 122 17.09 7.09 14.16
C THR A 122 15.57 7.13 14.12
N ARG A 123 14.98 6.74 12.98
CA ARG A 123 13.53 6.55 12.84
C ARG A 123 13.24 5.23 12.17
N ILE A 124 12.43 4.40 12.83
CA ILE A 124 12.02 3.08 12.35
C ILE A 124 10.52 2.86 12.55
N GLU A 125 9.96 1.93 11.78
CA GLU A 125 8.61 1.39 11.91
C GLU A 125 8.68 -0.12 11.99
N ILE A 126 7.88 -0.66 12.90
CA ILE A 126 7.73 -2.09 13.10
C ILE A 126 6.70 -2.56 12.09
N GLN A 127 7.12 -3.10 10.94
CA GLN A 127 6.17 -3.48 9.88
C GLN A 127 5.54 -4.84 10.12
N GLN A 128 6.31 -5.78 10.65
CA GLN A 128 5.84 -7.13 10.93
C GLN A 128 6.65 -7.73 12.06
N VAL A 129 5.96 -8.38 12.98
CA VAL A 129 6.55 -9.30 13.94
C VAL A 129 5.66 -10.54 13.96
N GLU A 130 6.24 -11.67 13.60
CA GLU A 130 5.52 -12.94 13.48
C GLU A 130 6.32 -14.05 14.17
N TYR A 131 5.61 -14.88 14.92
CA TYR A 131 6.16 -16.03 15.62
C TYR A 131 5.45 -17.29 15.13
N ALA A 132 6.20 -18.20 14.50
CA ALA A 132 5.72 -19.44 13.93
C ALA A 132 6.51 -20.62 14.52
N GLY A 133 6.06 -21.11 15.68
CA GLY A 133 6.72 -22.20 16.40
C GLY A 133 8.16 -21.83 16.76
N GLU A 134 9.11 -22.45 16.08
CA GLU A 134 10.55 -22.20 16.28
C GLU A 134 11.13 -21.11 15.36
N GLN A 135 10.31 -20.47 14.53
CA GLN A 135 10.76 -19.43 13.61
C GLN A 135 10.16 -18.08 14.01
N SER A 136 10.96 -17.02 13.86
CA SER A 136 10.52 -15.65 14.09
C SER A 136 10.92 -14.77 12.91
N THR A 137 9.96 -14.00 12.40
CA THR A 137 10.18 -13.03 11.32
C THR A 137 9.92 -11.63 11.86
N ILE A 138 10.94 -10.76 11.79
CA ILE A 138 10.86 -9.36 12.20
C ILE A 138 11.21 -8.51 10.99
N ILE A 139 10.27 -7.68 10.54
CA ILE A 139 10.47 -6.73 9.44
C ILE A 139 10.37 -5.32 10.01
N LEU A 140 11.45 -4.57 9.85
CA LEU A 140 11.50 -3.15 10.20
C LEU A 140 11.72 -2.31 8.94
N LYS A 141 11.06 -1.16 8.88
CA LYS A 141 11.37 -0.10 7.93
C LYS A 141 12.16 0.97 8.65
N GLN A 142 13.33 1.31 8.12
CA GLN A 142 14.15 2.40 8.63
C GLN A 142 14.16 3.55 7.64
N TRP A 143 13.79 4.75 8.10
CA TRP A 143 13.84 5.95 7.28
C TRP A 143 15.18 6.66 7.37
N LEU A 144 15.74 6.73 8.58
CA LEU A 144 16.99 7.44 8.85
C LEU A 144 17.68 6.87 10.10
N GLY A 145 18.97 7.18 10.24
CA GLY A 145 19.80 6.79 11.37
C GLY A 145 20.48 5.44 11.20
N ARG A 146 20.84 4.82 12.32
CA ARG A 146 21.61 3.57 12.36
C ARG A 146 21.02 2.63 13.39
N THR A 147 21.05 1.34 13.07
CA THR A 147 20.59 0.28 13.96
C THR A 147 21.60 -0.84 14.04
N TRP A 148 21.62 -1.51 15.18
CA TRP A 148 22.43 -2.71 15.42
C TRP A 148 21.54 -3.82 15.92
N SER A 149 21.47 -4.93 15.18
CA SER A 149 20.67 -6.09 15.57
C SER A 149 21.54 -7.18 16.18
N ARG A 150 21.01 -7.82 17.22
CA ARG A 150 21.49 -9.11 17.71
C ARG A 150 20.33 -10.08 17.64
N VAL A 151 20.47 -11.09 16.80
CA VAL A 151 19.42 -12.08 16.55
C VAL A 151 19.72 -13.35 17.34
N VAL A 152 18.72 -13.88 18.05
CA VAL A 152 18.85 -15.18 18.72
C VAL A 152 18.72 -16.25 17.64
N LYS A 153 19.75 -17.10 17.51
CA LYS A 153 19.73 -18.22 16.56
C LYS A 153 18.93 -19.36 17.19
N MET A 154 17.80 -19.72 16.59
CA MET A 154 17.14 -20.97 16.92
C MET A 154 18.01 -22.12 16.41
N VAL A 155 18.41 -23.02 17.29
CA VAL A 155 19.17 -24.22 16.92
C VAL A 155 18.18 -25.19 16.31
N ASP A 156 18.40 -25.58 15.05
CA ASP A 156 17.68 -26.71 14.44
C ASP A 156 18.04 -27.98 15.24
N PRO A 157 17.10 -28.61 15.96
CA PRO A 157 17.38 -29.84 16.69
C PRO A 157 17.68 -31.05 15.77
N GLY A 158 17.67 -30.88 14.44
CA GLY A 158 17.90 -31.92 13.44
C GLY A 158 19.29 -31.95 12.80
N SER A 159 20.27 -31.15 13.24
CA SER A 159 21.67 -31.32 12.77
C SER A 159 22.42 -32.34 13.63
N HIS A 160 22.18 -33.63 13.40
CA HIS A 160 23.10 -34.74 13.71
C HIS A 160 22.82 -35.96 12.84
#